data_AF-A0A7Y3TWT4-F1
#
_entry.id   AF-A0A7Y3TWT4-F1
#
_cell.length_a   1.000
_cell.length_b   1.000
_cell.length_c   1.000
_cell.angle_alpha   90.00
_cell.angle_beta   90.00
_cell.angle_gamma   90.00
#
_symmetry.space_group_name_H-M   'P 1'
#
loop_
_entity.id
_entity.type
_entity.pdbx_description
1 polymer ?
#
loop_
_entity_poly.entity_id
_entity_poly.type
_entity_poly.pdbx_seq_one_letter_code
_entity_poly.pdbx_strand_id
1 'polypeptide(L)'
;MDQNIQDELVKQLTNQVRKLNNQQERNIKSQVDQIYTQLESFFWLQRSLKLQGSLPPLRGWPVSPDFLLRLHRWIIEHKPKVIVETGSGASTLVIADALRQNNQGKLYS
;
A
#
# COMPACT_ATOMS: atom_id res chain seq x y z
N MET A 1 6.04 -55.21 -8.83
CA MET A 1 6.79 -54.09 -9.44
C MET A 1 6.06 -52.74 -9.27
N ASP A 2 4.78 -52.72 -8.84
CA ASP A 2 3.97 -51.49 -8.71
C ASP A 2 4.04 -50.73 -7.38
N GLN A 3 4.30 -51.40 -6.24
CA GLN A 3 4.19 -50.76 -4.92
C GLN A 3 5.22 -49.65 -4.68
N ASN A 4 6.46 -49.86 -5.12
CA ASN A 4 7.54 -48.88 -4.94
C ASN A 4 7.32 -47.61 -5.78
N ILE A 5 6.71 -47.75 -6.97
CA ILE A 5 6.35 -46.62 -7.84
C ILE A 5 5.17 -45.84 -7.24
N GLN A 6 4.18 -46.54 -6.68
CA GLN A 6 3.08 -45.90 -5.96
C GLN A 6 3.57 -45.11 -4.74
N ASP A 7 4.49 -45.68 -3.94
CA ASP A 7 5.05 -45.02 -2.76
C ASP A 7 5.88 -43.78 -3.11
N GLU A 8 6.69 -43.86 -4.17
CA GLU A 8 7.45 -42.72 -4.71
C GLU A 8 6.51 -41.58 -5.15
N LEU A 9 5.44 -41.91 -5.87
CA LEU A 9 4.46 -40.94 -6.34
C LEU A 9 3.69 -40.29 -5.18
N VAL A 10 3.27 -41.07 -4.18
CA VAL A 10 2.62 -40.55 -2.97
C VAL A 10 3.54 -39.60 -2.21
N LYS A 11 4.83 -39.94 -2.10
CA LYS A 11 5.83 -39.08 -1.46
C LYS A 11 6.04 -37.78 -2.22
N GLN A 12 6.13 -37.83 -3.55
CA GLN A 12 6.25 -36.63 -4.39
C GLN A 12 5.03 -35.73 -4.26
N LEU A 13 3.81 -36.30 -4.34
CA LEU A 13 2.56 -35.56 -4.17
C LEU A 13 2.48 -34.91 -2.79
N THR A 14 2.84 -35.64 -1.74
CA THR A 14 2.83 -35.12 -0.36
C THR A 14 3.79 -33.93 -0.20
N ASN A 15 4.99 -34.03 -0.79
CA ASN A 15 5.95 -32.93 -0.77
C ASN A 15 5.44 -31.70 -1.54
N GLN A 16 4.76 -31.92 -2.66
CA GLN A 16 4.19 -30.84 -3.47
C GLN A 16 3.04 -30.14 -2.74
N VAL A 17 2.11 -30.89 -2.14
CA VAL A 17 1.03 -30.35 -1.29
C VAL A 17 1.61 -29.55 -0.13
N ARG A 18 2.63 -30.08 0.56
CA ARG A 18 3.30 -29.36 1.65
C ARG A 18 3.93 -28.04 1.20
N LYS A 19 4.60 -28.05 0.04
CA LYS A 19 5.22 -26.84 -0.53
C LYS A 19 4.17 -25.79 -0.89
N LEU A 20 3.05 -26.22 -1.49
CA LEU A 20 1.94 -25.33 -1.84
C LEU A 20 1.29 -24.72 -0.60
N ASN A 21 1.01 -25.52 0.44
CA ASN A 21 0.44 -25.02 1.69
C ASN A 21 1.36 -23.98 2.35
N ASN A 22 2.66 -24.29 2.46
CA ASN A 22 3.62 -23.33 3.02
C ASN A 22 3.69 -22.03 2.20
N GLN A 23 3.57 -22.11 0.86
CA GLN A 23 3.55 -20.92 0.01
C GLN A 23 2.26 -20.11 0.22
N GLN A 24 1.11 -20.78 0.33
CA GLN A 24 -0.17 -20.14 0.61
C GLN A 24 -0.16 -19.44 1.98
N GLU A 25 0.35 -20.10 3.02
CA GLU A 25 0.50 -19.51 4.35
C GLU A 25 1.36 -18.24 4.33
N ARG A 26 2.50 -18.27 3.62
CA ARG A 26 3.36 -17.10 3.44
C ARG A 26 2.66 -15.99 2.67
N ASN A 27 1.94 -16.32 1.61
CA ASN A 27 1.20 -15.35 0.81
C ASN A 27 0.08 -14.68 1.62
N ILE A 28 -0.68 -15.47 2.39
CA ILE A 28 -1.74 -14.96 3.27
C ILE A 28 -1.13 -14.03 4.32
N LYS A 29 -0.07 -14.47 5.01
CA LYS A 29 0.60 -13.65 6.01
C LYS A 29 1.08 -12.32 5.41
N SER A 30 1.74 -12.37 4.26
CA SER A 30 2.22 -11.17 3.56
C SER A 30 1.08 -10.23 3.17
N GLN A 31 -0.06 -10.76 2.70
CA GLN A 31 -1.22 -9.94 2.33
C GLN A 31 -1.84 -9.30 3.58
N VAL A 32 -1.95 -10.05 4.67
CA VAL A 32 -2.47 -9.56 5.96
C VAL A 32 -1.58 -8.43 6.48
N ASP A 33 -0.26 -8.63 6.52
CA ASP A 33 0.71 -7.60 6.97
C ASP A 33 0.63 -6.32 6.09
N GLN A 34 0.44 -6.49 4.78
CA GLN A 34 0.26 -5.39 3.84
C GLN A 34 -1.05 -4.63 4.07
N ILE A 35 -2.16 -5.34 4.33
CA ILE A 35 -3.45 -4.73 4.65
C ILE A 35 -3.36 -3.95 5.97
N TYR A 36 -2.74 -4.53 7.00
CA TYR A 36 -2.53 -3.84 8.28
C TYR A 36 -1.74 -2.55 8.09
N THR A 37 -0.63 -2.59 7.35
CA THR A 37 0.20 -1.42 7.07
C THR A 37 -0.57 -0.30 6.35
N GLN A 38 -1.39 -0.67 5.35
CA GLN A 38 -2.22 0.31 4.62
C GLN A 38 -3.32 0.89 5.49
N LEU A 39 -3.96 0.07 6.34
CA LEU A 39 -4.99 0.53 7.26
C LEU A 39 -4.42 1.48 8.32
N GLU A 40 -3.29 1.10 8.93
CA GLU A 40 -2.59 1.96 9.89
C GLU A 40 -2.19 3.29 9.24
N SER A 41 -1.59 3.23 8.05
CA SER A 41 -1.19 4.42 7.30
C SER A 41 -2.37 5.30 6.94
N PHE A 42 -3.51 4.70 6.58
CA PHE A 42 -4.74 5.44 6.32
C PHE A 42 -5.22 6.21 7.55
N PHE A 43 -5.22 5.58 8.73
CA PHE A 43 -5.58 6.26 9.98
C PHE A 43 -4.64 7.43 10.29
N TRP A 44 -3.33 7.22 10.17
CA TRP A 44 -2.34 8.29 10.37
C TRP A 44 -2.50 9.42 9.35
N LEU A 45 -2.79 9.09 8.10
CA LEU A 45 -3.03 10.08 7.04
C LEU A 45 -4.28 10.89 7.33
N GLN A 46 -5.41 10.24 7.63
CA GLN A 46 -6.68 10.90 7.92
C GLN A 46 -6.55 11.85 9.13
N ARG A 47 -5.75 11.48 10.14
CA ARG A 47 -5.45 12.35 11.29
C ARG A 47 -4.55 13.54 10.94
N SER A 48 -3.65 13.37 9.98
CA SER A 48 -2.68 14.40 9.58
C SER A 48 -3.29 15.44 8.64
N LEU A 49 -4.25 15.02 7.82
CA LEU A 49 -4.92 15.90 6.87
C LEU A 49 -5.81 16.92 7.59
N LYS A 50 -5.83 18.15 7.08
CA LYS A 50 -6.67 19.24 7.59
C LYS A 50 -7.79 19.64 6.61
N LEU A 51 -8.10 18.78 5.65
CA LEU A 51 -9.12 19.02 4.64
C LEU A 51 -10.51 19.15 5.29
N GLN A 52 -11.33 20.06 4.77
CA GLN A 52 -12.76 20.10 5.09
C GLN A 52 -13.46 19.04 4.23
N GLY A 53 -13.51 17.80 4.72
CA GLY A 53 -14.08 16.66 4.02
C GLY A 53 -13.23 15.39 4.15
N SER A 54 -13.74 14.27 3.64
CA SER A 54 -12.98 13.02 3.56
C SER A 54 -12.19 12.93 2.26
N LEU A 55 -11.09 12.18 2.25
CA LEU A 55 -10.49 11.74 1.00
C LEU A 55 -11.52 10.93 0.18
N PRO A 56 -11.43 10.95 -1.17
CA PRO A 56 -12.17 10.00 -1.98
C PRO A 56 -11.76 8.57 -1.61
N PRO A 57 -12.61 7.56 -1.90
CA PRO A 57 -12.23 6.17 -1.71
C PRO A 57 -10.90 5.85 -2.41
N LEU A 58 -9.91 5.41 -1.63
CA LEU A 58 -8.57 5.11 -2.15
C LEU A 58 -8.51 3.76 -2.88
N ARG A 59 -9.50 2.88 -2.65
CA ARG A 59 -9.59 1.59 -3.34
C ARG A 59 -9.93 1.82 -4.82
N GLY A 60 -9.19 1.17 -5.71
CA GLY A 60 -9.35 1.29 -7.16
C GLY A 60 -8.46 2.34 -7.82
N TRP A 61 -7.73 3.12 -7.02
CA TRP A 61 -6.68 4.01 -7.50
C TRP A 61 -5.30 3.33 -7.35
N PRO A 62 -4.31 3.64 -8.21
CA PRO A 62 -3.00 3.00 -8.17
C PRO A 62 -2.16 3.35 -6.93
N VAL A 63 -2.62 4.30 -6.11
CA VAL A 63 -1.89 4.84 -4.97
C VAL A 63 -2.38 4.24 -3.65
N SER A 64 -1.44 3.76 -2.82
CA SER A 64 -1.74 3.17 -1.52
C SER A 64 -1.68 4.19 -0.37
N PRO A 65 -2.39 3.96 0.75
CA PRO A 65 -2.40 4.90 1.88
C PRO A 65 -1.04 5.16 2.53
N ASP A 66 -0.17 4.15 2.59
CA ASP A 66 1.20 4.24 3.11
C ASP A 66 2.08 5.15 2.25
N PHE A 67 1.93 5.08 0.92
CA PHE A 67 2.56 6.02 0.02
C PHE A 67 2.06 7.45 0.24
N LEU A 68 0.73 7.65 0.33
CA LEU A 68 0.14 8.98 0.55
C LEU A 68 0.58 9.58 1.89
N LEU A 69 0.65 8.78 2.95
CA LEU A 69 1.17 9.23 4.24
C LEU A 69 2.64 9.65 4.15
N ARG A 70 3.47 8.87 3.46
CA ARG A 70 4.88 9.20 3.24
C ARG A 70 5.02 10.49 2.44
N LEU A 71 4.26 10.64 1.36
CA LEU A 71 4.25 11.83 0.52
C LEU A 71 3.86 13.08 1.33
N HIS A 72 2.76 13.00 2.09
CA HIS A 72 2.31 14.08 2.98
C HIS A 72 3.41 14.50 3.95
N ARG A 73 4.00 13.54 4.69
CA ARG A 73 5.08 13.80 5.65
C ARG A 73 6.29 14.45 4.99
N TRP A 74 6.70 13.93 3.84
CA TRP A 74 7.84 14.45 3.11
C TRP A 74 7.63 15.92 2.70
N ILE A 75 6.44 16.27 2.21
CA ILE A 75 6.10 17.65 1.83
C ILE A 75 6.08 18.57 3.05
N ILE A 76 5.47 18.15 4.17
CA ILE A 76 5.46 18.92 5.42
C ILE A 76 6.88 19.20 5.92
N GLU A 77 7.76 18.20 5.87
CA GLU A 77 9.15 18.30 6.35
C GLU A 77 10.02 19.17 5.43
N HIS A 78 10.00 18.91 4.12
CA HIS A 78 10.93 19.51 3.17
C HIS A 78 10.43 20.83 2.57
N LYS A 79 9.12 21.11 2.71
CA LYS A 79 8.44 22.33 2.27
C LYS A 79 8.83 22.77 0.85
N PRO A 80 8.69 21.89 -0.17
CA PRO A 80 9.09 22.20 -1.54
C PRO A 80 8.35 23.41 -2.08
N LYS A 81 9.04 24.24 -2.88
CA LYS A 81 8.43 25.41 -3.53
C LYS A 81 7.54 25.04 -4.72
N VAL A 82 7.86 23.94 -5.40
CA VAL A 82 7.16 23.47 -6.60
C VAL A 82 7.05 21.95 -6.54
N ILE A 83 5.86 21.43 -6.82
CA ILE A 83 5.59 20.02 -7.04
C ILE A 83 4.92 19.88 -8.41
N VAL A 84 5.37 18.91 -9.20
CA VAL A 84 4.72 18.53 -10.46
C VAL A 84 4.17 17.12 -10.32
N GLU A 85 2.88 16.96 -10.52
CA GLU A 85 2.15 15.70 -10.61
C GLU A 85 1.84 15.42 -12.09
N THR A 86 1.89 14.17 -12.51
CA THR A 86 1.55 13.73 -13.87
C THR A 86 0.40 12.74 -13.82
N GLY A 87 -0.73 13.20 -13.28
CA GLY A 87 -1.88 12.35 -12.96
C GLY A 87 -2.89 13.13 -12.14
N SER A 88 -3.86 12.43 -11.54
CA SER A 88 -4.89 13.06 -10.72
C SER A 88 -5.35 12.14 -9.60
N GLY A 89 -6.10 12.68 -8.64
CA GLY A 89 -6.86 11.91 -7.67
C GLY A 89 -6.51 12.23 -6.23
N ALA A 90 -6.40 11.19 -5.39
CA ALA A 90 -6.15 11.36 -3.97
C ALA A 90 -4.78 12.00 -3.67
N SER A 91 -3.76 11.71 -4.48
CA SER A 91 -2.43 12.34 -4.38
C SER A 91 -2.50 13.85 -4.56
N THR A 92 -3.29 14.35 -5.51
CA THR A 92 -3.53 15.78 -5.73
C THR A 92 -4.04 16.45 -4.46
N LEU A 93 -5.03 15.86 -3.80
CA LEU A 93 -5.62 16.40 -2.56
C LEU A 93 -4.65 16.36 -1.39
N VAL A 94 -3.88 15.27 -1.25
CA VAL A 94 -2.87 15.12 -0.20
C VAL A 94 -1.74 16.13 -0.37
N ILE A 95 -1.26 16.34 -1.60
CA ILE A 95 -0.26 17.36 -1.92
C ILE A 95 -0.81 18.75 -1.62
N ALA A 96 -2.02 19.06 -2.09
CA ALA A 96 -2.65 20.36 -1.88
C ALA A 96 -2.83 20.66 -0.38
N ASP A 97 -3.26 19.68 0.42
CA ASP A 97 -3.38 19.85 1.86
C ASP A 97 -2.01 20.12 2.51
N ALA A 98 -0.98 19.33 2.18
CA ALA A 98 0.35 19.51 2.76
C ALA A 98 0.97 20.87 2.41
N LEU A 99 0.86 21.32 1.16
CA LEU A 99 1.30 22.65 0.73
C LEU A 99 0.54 23.77 1.46
N ARG A 100 -0.79 23.62 1.60
CA ARG A 100 -1.61 24.55 2.37
C ARG A 100 -1.19 24.61 3.83
N GLN A 101 -0.93 23.48 4.47
CA GLN A 101 -0.45 23.42 5.86
C GLN A 101 0.91 24.09 6.04
N ASN A 102 1.79 23.99 5.04
CA ASN A 102 3.07 24.69 5.03
C ASN A 102 2.95 26.20 4.75
N ASN A 103 1.77 26.68 4.33
CA ASN A 103 1.54 28.05 3.86
C ASN A 103 2.47 28.46 2.70
N GLN A 104 3.00 27.50 1.94
CA GLN A 104 3.90 27.77 0.82
C GLN A 104 3.92 26.64 -0.21
N GLY A 105 4.43 26.99 -1.38
CA GLY A 105 4.64 26.08 -2.50
C GLY A 105 3.43 26.01 -3.43
N LYS A 106 3.63 25.39 -4.60
CA LYS A 106 2.62 25.29 -5.65
C LYS A 106 2.66 23.92 -6.31
N LEU A 107 1.48 23.33 -6.49
CA LEU A 107 1.26 22.12 -7.27
C LEU A 107 0.92 22.50 -8.72
N TYR A 108 1.55 21.81 -9.66
CA TYR A 108 1.16 21.71 -11.06
C TYR A 108 0.80 20.24 -11.31
N SER A 109 -0.40 19.97 -11.83
CA SER A 109 -0.97 18.63 -12.00
C SER A 109 -1.50 18.52 -13.42
#